data_AF-A0A654DLI1-F1
#
_entry.id   AF-A0A654DLI1-F1
#
_cell.length_a   1.000
_cell.length_b   1.000
_cell.length_c   1.000
_cell.angle_alpha   90.00
_cell.angle_beta   90.00
_cell.angle_gamma   90.00
#
_symmetry.space_group_name_H-M   'P 1'
#
loop_
_entity.id
_entity.type
_entity.pdbx_description
1 polymer ?
#
loop_
_entity_poly.entity_id
_entity_poly.type
_entity_poly.pdbx_seq_one_letter_code
_entity_poly.pdbx_strand_id
1 'polypeptide(L)'
;MGWLFMRDMGGYATPRSYLDNQFTYQRDTHCLTVLASAMVGSTYYAACERLADDAERIVFGIVCLTKTSTGARDGCTFGYKDSAPLWR
;
A
#
# COMPACT_ATOMS: atom_id res chain seq x y z
N MET A 1 9.33 -7.16 8.46
CA MET A 1 8.16 -6.27 8.27
C MET A 1 8.31 -5.04 9.14
N GLY A 2 8.93 -3.99 8.61
CA GLY A 2 9.14 -2.70 9.30
C GLY A 2 8.07 -1.68 8.91
N TRP A 3 8.05 -0.54 9.61
CA TRP A 3 7.26 0.61 9.19
C TRP A 3 7.96 1.33 8.04
N LEU A 4 7.20 1.68 7.00
CA LEU A 4 7.62 2.67 6.03
C LEU A 4 7.02 4.02 6.44
N PHE A 5 7.87 5.02 6.66
CA PHE A 5 7.45 6.37 6.95
C PHE A 5 7.83 7.31 5.81
N MET A 6 7.00 8.32 5.57
CA MET A 6 7.16 9.32 4.53
C MET A 6 6.73 10.69 5.03
N ARG A 7 7.26 11.73 4.39
CA ARG A 7 6.99 13.13 4.76
C ARG A 7 5.56 13.54 4.50
N ASP A 8 5.05 13.16 3.34
CA ASP A 8 3.68 13.40 2.91
C ASP A 8 3.17 12.23 2.07
N MET A 9 1.85 12.22 1.82
CA MET A 9 1.18 11.23 0.99
C MET A 9 1.18 11.65 -0.49
N GLY A 10 2.18 12.34 -1.02
CA GLY A 10 2.32 12.64 -2.45
C GLY A 10 1.13 13.37 -3.09
N GLY A 11 0.40 14.20 -2.34
CA GLY A 11 -0.79 14.90 -2.81
C GLY A 11 -2.10 14.13 -2.72
N TYR A 12 -2.09 12.87 -2.25
CA TYR A 12 -3.32 12.12 -1.98
C TYR A 12 -4.02 12.65 -0.72
N ALA A 13 -5.33 12.88 -0.82
CA ALA A 13 -6.13 13.46 0.27
C ALA A 13 -6.35 12.50 1.45
N THR A 14 -6.23 11.18 1.23
CA THR A 14 -6.49 10.17 2.26
C THR A 14 -5.44 9.05 2.25
N PRO A 15 -5.17 8.40 3.39
CA PRO A 15 -4.34 7.20 3.45
C PRO A 15 -4.82 6.08 2.52
N ARG A 16 -6.14 5.93 2.37
CA ARG A 16 -6.73 4.95 1.48
C ARG A 16 -6.34 5.19 0.03
N SER A 17 -6.57 6.40 -0.48
CA SER A 17 -6.24 6.72 -1.87
C SER A 17 -4.74 6.67 -2.14
N TYR A 18 -3.91 7.03 -1.15
CA TYR A 18 -2.46 6.84 -1.22
C TYR A 18 -2.11 5.35 -1.36
N LEU A 19 -2.65 4.49 -0.49
CA LEU A 19 -2.35 3.05 -0.50
C LEU A 19 -2.92 2.34 -1.73
N ASP A 20 -4.09 2.76 -2.23
CA ASP A 20 -4.66 2.27 -3.49
C ASP A 20 -3.68 2.51 -4.65
N ASN A 21 -3.08 3.70 -4.70
CA ASN A 21 -2.06 4.02 -5.69
C ASN A 21 -0.75 3.27 -5.43
N GLN A 22 -0.29 3.21 -4.18
CA GLN A 22 0.95 2.53 -3.81
C GLN A 22 0.95 1.04 -4.17
N PHE A 23 -0.22 0.38 -4.13
CA PHE A 23 -0.42 -1.01 -4.52
C PHE A 23 -1.03 -1.19 -5.91
N THR A 24 -1.08 -0.12 -6.70
CA THR A 24 -1.42 -0.18 -8.13
C THR A 24 -0.21 0.28 -8.93
N TYR A 25 0.59 -0.66 -9.44
CA TYR A 25 1.82 -0.37 -10.15
C TYR A 25 2.10 -1.39 -11.25
N GLN A 26 2.96 -0.99 -12.19
CA GLN A 26 3.50 -1.85 -13.23
C GLN A 26 5.03 -1.91 -13.09
N ARG A 27 5.58 -3.12 -13.18
CA ARG A 27 7.01 -3.41 -13.28
C ARG A 27 7.27 -4.17 -14.58
N ASP A 28 8.55 -4.39 -14.88
CA ASP A 28 8.95 -5.11 -16.10
C ASP A 28 8.50 -6.58 -16.11
N THR A 29 8.28 -7.20 -14.94
CA THR A 29 7.99 -8.63 -14.79
C THR A 29 6.57 -8.97 -14.35
N HIS A 30 5.84 -7.98 -13.86
CA HIS A 30 4.49 -8.13 -13.34
C HIS A 30 3.82 -6.77 -13.12
N CYS A 31 2.49 -6.78 -13.03
CA CYS A 31 1.74 -5.66 -12.48
C CYS A 31 0.98 -6.09 -11.21
N LEU A 32 0.66 -5.09 -10.39
CA LEU A 32 -0.23 -5.23 -9.25
C LEU A 32 -1.35 -4.20 -9.40
N THR A 33 -2.60 -4.61 -9.23
CA THR A 33 -3.78 -3.74 -9.29
C THR A 33 -4.65 -3.96 -8.06
N VAL A 34 -5.05 -2.87 -7.40
CA VAL A 34 -6.08 -2.93 -6.36
C VAL A 34 -7.45 -3.08 -7.02
N LEU A 35 -8.12 -4.20 -6.78
CA LEU A 35 -9.48 -4.46 -7.30
C LEU A 35 -10.55 -3.80 -6.44
N ALA A 36 -10.36 -3.85 -5.12
CA ALA A 36 -11.24 -3.23 -4.14
C ALA A 36 -10.47 -2.97 -2.85
N SER A 37 -10.81 -1.88 -2.15
CA SER A 37 -10.19 -1.52 -0.88
C SER A 37 -11.19 -0.97 0.12
N ALA A 38 -10.80 -0.96 1.39
CA ALA A 38 -11.52 -0.32 2.47
C ALA A 38 -10.54 0.20 3.53
N MET A 39 -10.95 1.27 4.21
CA MET A 39 -10.24 1.81 5.37
C MET A 39 -11.16 1.72 6.58
N VAL A 40 -10.70 1.05 7.63
CA VAL A 40 -11.43 0.88 8.90
C VAL A 40 -10.53 1.34 10.03
N GLY A 41 -10.81 2.52 10.59
CA GLY A 41 -9.93 3.17 11.56
C GLY A 41 -8.57 3.46 10.95
N SER A 42 -7.50 2.92 11.53
CA SER A 42 -6.13 3.01 11.03
C SER A 42 -5.71 1.83 10.13
N THR A 43 -6.61 0.88 9.85
CA THR A 43 -6.28 -0.32 9.07
C THR A 43 -6.87 -0.25 7.67
N TYR A 44 -6.02 -0.46 6.68
CA TYR A 44 -6.37 -0.59 5.28
C TYR A 44 -6.45 -2.06 4.88
N TYR A 45 -7.48 -2.40 4.12
CA TYR A 45 -7.70 -3.73 3.55
C TYR A 45 -7.85 -3.59 2.04
N ALA A 46 -7.21 -4.46 1.26
CA ALA A 46 -7.38 -4.49 -0.19
C ALA A 46 -7.34 -5.90 -0.76
N ALA A 47 -8.21 -6.16 -1.73
CA ALA A 47 -8.06 -7.28 -2.65
C ALA A 47 -7.23 -6.80 -3.84
N CYS A 48 -6.09 -7.46 -4.07
CA CYS A 48 -5.16 -7.10 -5.12
C CYS A 48 -5.01 -8.26 -6.10
N GLU A 49 -4.87 -7.92 -7.37
CA GLU A 49 -4.51 -8.85 -8.42
C GLU A 49 -3.06 -8.61 -8.82
N ARG A 50 -2.26 -9.68 -8.84
CA ARG A 50 -0.96 -9.70 -9.49
C ARG A 50 -1.09 -10.50 -10.78
N LEU A 51 -0.61 -9.91 -11.88
CA LEU A 51 -0.46 -10.58 -13.16
C LEU A 51 1.03 -10.57 -13.52
N ALA A 52 1.63 -11.76 -13.64
CA ALA A 52 3.00 -11.94 -14.09
C ALA A 52 3.07 -12.05 -15.63
N ASP A 53 4.27 -11.85 -16.18
CA ASP A 53 4.51 -11.90 -17.64
C ASP A 53 4.18 -13.26 -18.28
N ASP A 54 4.31 -14.34 -17.53
CA ASP A 54 3.94 -15.70 -17.94
C ASP A 54 2.42 -15.96 -17.89
N ALA A 55 1.64 -14.89 -17.71
CA ALA A 55 0.20 -14.89 -17.53
C ALA A 55 -0.29 -15.58 -16.24
N GLU A 56 0.60 -15.85 -15.26
CA GLU A 56 0.17 -16.28 -13.93
C GLU A 56 -0.61 -15.14 -13.26
N ARG A 57 -1.86 -15.43 -12.90
CA ARG A 57 -2.77 -14.50 -12.21
C ARG A 57 -3.04 -15.00 -10.79
N ILE A 58 -2.74 -14.15 -9.82
CA ILE A 58 -3.01 -14.42 -8.39
C ILE A 58 -3.80 -13.27 -7.80
N VAL A 59 -4.87 -13.59 -7.07
CA VAL A 59 -5.63 -12.62 -6.27
C VAL A 59 -5.40 -12.90 -4.79
N PHE A 60 -5.05 -11.87 -4.03
CA PHE A 60 -4.74 -11.97 -2.61
C PHE A 60 -5.13 -10.72 -1.83
N GLY A 61 -5.19 -10.85 -0.50
CA GLY A 61 -5.47 -9.75 0.41
C GLY A 61 -4.21 -9.05 0.89
N ILE A 62 -4.23 -7.71 0.93
CA ILE A 62 -3.25 -6.88 1.63
C ILE A 62 -3.92 -6.23 2.83
N VAL A 63 -3.25 -6.27 3.98
CA VAL A 63 -3.62 -5.51 5.17
C VAL A 63 -2.48 -4.58 5.51
N CYS A 64 -2.79 -3.30 5.73
CA CYS A 64 -1.82 -2.31 6.20
C CYS A 64 -2.32 -1.64 7.48
N LEU A 65 -1.48 -1.56 8.50
CA LEU A 65 -1.70 -0.65 9.61
C LEU A 65 -1.06 0.70 9.26
N THR A 66 -1.81 1.78 9.39
CA THR A 66 -1.33 3.15 9.15
C THR A 66 -1.12 3.88 10.46
N LYS A 67 -0.25 4.88 10.42
CA LYS A 67 0.04 5.77 11.54
C LYS A 67 0.34 7.17 11.02
N THR A 68 -0.25 8.16 11.67
CA THR A 68 0.10 9.56 11.49
C THR A 68 0.84 10.05 12.73
N SER A 69 1.96 10.74 12.56
CA SER A 69 2.75 11.34 13.63
C SER A 69 2.80 12.85 13.47
N THR A 70 2.28 13.56 14.47
CA THR A 70 2.42 15.01 14.58
C THR A 70 3.70 15.32 15.36
N GLY A 71 4.70 15.94 14.72
CA GLY A 71 5.95 16.35 15.39
C GLY A 71 7.14 15.41 15.22
N ALA A 72 7.14 14.56 14.19
CA ALA A 72 8.32 13.79 13.81
C ALA A 72 9.48 14.74 13.44
N ARG A 73 10.64 14.61 14.11
CA ARG A 73 11.80 15.51 13.93
C ARG A 73 12.40 15.45 12.52
N ASP A 74 12.22 14.34 11.82
CA ASP A 74 12.65 14.09 10.44
C ASP A 74 11.62 14.56 9.39
N GLY A 75 10.47 15.07 9.84
CA GLY A 75 9.36 15.51 9.01
C GLY A 75 8.50 14.37 8.46
N CYS A 76 8.75 13.11 8.85
CA CYS A 76 8.00 11.96 8.37
C CYS A 76 6.67 11.81 9.12
N THR A 77 5.59 12.38 8.57
CA THR A 77 4.31 12.49 9.27
C THR A 77 3.34 11.34 9.02
N PHE A 78 3.54 10.56 7.95
CA PHE A 78 2.69 9.41 7.62
C PHE A 78 3.52 8.15 7.52
N GLY A 79 2.99 7.03 8.00
CA GLY A 79 3.60 5.74 7.78
C GLY A 79 2.61 4.61 7.72
N TYR A 80 3.02 3.53 7.07
CA TYR A 80 2.25 2.30 7.00
C TYR A 80 3.15 1.08 7.17
N LYS A 81 2.56 -0.01 7.62
CA LYS A 81 3.18 -1.32 7.70
C LYS A 81 2.22 -2.33 7.12
N ASP A 82 2.64 -3.00 6.07
CA ASP A 82 1.84 -4.01 5.39
C ASP A 82 2.28 -5.44 5.75
N SER A 83 1.36 -6.38 5.54
CA SER A 83 1.60 -7.82 5.59
C SER A 83 1.45 -8.46 4.21
N ALA A 84 1.80 -7.75 3.14
CA ALA A 84 1.71 -8.31 1.80
C ALA A 84 2.74 -9.43 1.60
N PRO A 85 2.50 -10.35 0.64
CA PRO A 85 3.49 -11.34 0.23
C PRO A 85 4.83 -10.67 -0.14
N LEU A 86 5.94 -11.33 0.19
CA LEU A 86 7.30 -10.77 0.07
C LEU A 86 7.84 -10.70 -1.36
N TRP A 87 7.06 -11.04 -2.38
CA TRP A 87 7.48 -10.99 -3.79
C TRP A 87 7.48 -9.57 -4.39
N ARG A 88 7.76 -8.56 -3.55
CA ARG A 88 7.80 -7.15 -3.92
C ARG A 88 9.11 -6.76 -4.59
#